data_AF-A0A2E6DUB4-F1
#
_entry.id   AF-A0A2E6DUB4-F1
#
_cell.length_a   1.000
_cell.length_b   1.000
_cell.length_c   1.000
_cell.angle_alpha   90.00
_cell.angle_beta   90.00
_cell.angle_gamma   90.00
#
_symmetry.space_group_name_H-M   'P 1'
#
loop_
_entity.id
_entity.type
_entity.pdbx_description
1 polymer ?
#
loop_
_entity_poly.entity_id
_entity_poly.type
_entity_poly.pdbx_seq_one_letter_code
_entity_poly.pdbx_strand_id
1 'polypeptide(L)'
;MDTEQVNTLLHEGYDSEQVSMMDEQVILVDENDQPLGSMSKVDAHRGAGVLHRAFSILLFDENNRLLLQKRASHKITFPSVWANTVCSHPLFVDHELMDGGALGDGSKNAAIRKMYQELGIDEGDVPFEQIHFITRMLYKARADDIWVEHELDHILFARTSSELNVNANPNEVSEIAWVTQDELEQWLNDTSEKRGVIAPWFRLIAENILPEWWGNLDGLPTRADTLIRSMGEVEMSNNPEVLDESKMGVLNALKTHKDAVESRIVAALSKSGNDVLASAMMHLIAGGGKRMRAILPWLVADAVGDSNDGLYDLGAAIEIIHNFTLVHDDIMDNDSVRRGRPAVHVQFDHPTAINAGDAMLAVAFEVLAESEHFDNQHFRDLVRIIGSMVRHVSEGQQEDMSFEERDYVSEDEYLHMISGKTAAMFTTCARTGALLSGADAETIEIMAQWGENVGLCFQLMDDLIDATGDSETLGKPACSDIIEGKQTLIAIHALQQPKENLANFVEIFGSGIEETDREVLDTVVDELRDSGSIQYAYDKAMSYHAAAHACLDKVPNRNSVQVLRDLTDFQMVRIS
;
A
#
# COMPACT_ATOMS: atom_id res chain seq x y z
N MET A 1 -3.81 -38.15 -3.68
CA MET A 1 -3.42 -38.18 -5.11
C MET A 1 -3.74 -39.55 -5.68
N ASP A 2 -4.18 -39.59 -6.94
CA ASP A 2 -4.29 -40.86 -7.67
C ASP A 2 -2.93 -41.23 -8.31
N THR A 3 -2.73 -42.51 -8.61
CA THR A 3 -1.52 -43.11 -9.19
C THR A 3 -1.09 -42.42 -10.48
N GLU A 4 -2.03 -41.85 -11.22
CA GLU A 4 -1.78 -41.09 -12.45
C GLU A 4 -1.08 -39.75 -12.17
N GLN A 5 -1.47 -39.01 -11.13
CA GLN A 5 -0.86 -37.71 -10.76
C GLN A 5 0.57 -37.87 -10.25
N VAL A 6 0.83 -38.91 -9.44
CA VAL A 6 2.19 -39.26 -8.97
C VAL A 6 3.10 -39.57 -10.15
N ASN A 7 2.62 -40.36 -11.12
CA ASN A 7 3.38 -40.67 -12.32
C ASN A 7 3.61 -39.42 -13.18
N THR A 8 2.63 -38.50 -13.28
CA THR A 8 2.80 -37.23 -14.00
C THR A 8 3.91 -36.38 -13.40
N LEU A 9 3.92 -36.15 -12.08
CA LEU A 9 4.95 -35.35 -11.42
C LEU A 9 6.35 -35.98 -11.53
N LEU A 10 6.44 -37.32 -11.41
CA LEU A 10 7.70 -38.04 -11.63
C LEU A 10 8.16 -37.97 -13.09
N HIS A 11 7.23 -37.97 -14.06
CA HIS A 11 7.53 -37.76 -15.48
C HIS A 11 7.94 -36.33 -15.83
N GLU A 12 7.45 -35.34 -15.07
CA GLU A 12 7.84 -33.93 -15.15
C GLU A 12 9.23 -33.66 -14.53
N GLY A 13 9.85 -34.67 -13.90
CA GLY A 13 11.24 -34.63 -13.44
C GLY A 13 11.43 -34.19 -11.97
N TYR A 14 10.36 -34.12 -11.18
CA TYR A 14 10.43 -33.77 -9.76
C TYR A 14 10.97 -34.91 -8.88
N ASP A 15 11.63 -34.57 -7.78
CA ASP A 15 12.22 -35.52 -6.84
C ASP A 15 11.17 -36.43 -6.16
N SER A 16 11.46 -37.73 -6.05
CA SER A 16 10.49 -38.72 -5.56
C SER A 16 10.07 -38.53 -4.11
N GLU A 17 10.94 -37.98 -3.25
CA GLU A 17 10.59 -37.68 -1.86
C GLU A 17 9.69 -36.45 -1.80
N GLN A 18 9.97 -35.42 -2.62
CA GLN A 18 9.11 -34.23 -2.73
C GLN A 18 7.71 -34.59 -3.29
N VAL A 19 7.63 -35.48 -4.27
CA VAL A 19 6.34 -35.99 -4.79
C VAL A 19 5.54 -36.76 -3.74
N SER A 20 6.19 -37.43 -2.78
CA SER A 20 5.48 -38.12 -1.70
C SER A 20 4.86 -37.17 -0.68
N MET A 21 5.52 -36.05 -0.38
CA MET A 21 5.00 -34.99 0.51
C MET A 21 3.82 -34.23 -0.10
N MET A 22 3.67 -34.31 -1.42
CA MET A 22 2.59 -33.68 -2.17
C MET A 22 1.22 -34.38 -1.99
N ASP A 23 1.18 -35.57 -1.35
CA ASP A 23 -0.05 -36.32 -1.09
C ASP A 23 -0.74 -35.90 0.22
N GLU A 24 0.00 -35.15 1.04
CA GLU A 24 -0.48 -34.62 2.32
C GLU A 24 -1.79 -33.85 2.15
N GLN A 25 -2.72 -34.09 3.07
CA GLN A 25 -4.02 -33.44 3.07
C GLN A 25 -3.93 -32.12 3.83
N VAL A 26 -4.02 -31.00 3.12
CA VAL A 26 -4.06 -29.66 3.72
C VAL A 26 -5.49 -29.32 4.16
N ILE A 27 -5.61 -28.39 5.11
CA ILE A 27 -6.90 -27.91 5.63
C ILE A 27 -7.41 -26.78 4.75
N LEU A 28 -8.53 -27.00 4.05
CA LEU A 28 -9.22 -25.93 3.33
C LEU A 28 -9.93 -25.02 4.32
N VAL A 29 -9.90 -23.71 4.09
CA VAL A 29 -10.54 -22.72 4.96
C VAL A 29 -11.29 -21.66 4.17
N ASP A 30 -12.25 -21.00 4.80
CA ASP A 30 -12.83 -19.75 4.30
C ASP A 30 -11.97 -18.53 4.72
N GLU A 31 -12.37 -17.33 4.26
CA GLU A 31 -11.70 -16.07 4.60
C GLU A 31 -11.74 -15.70 6.10
N ASN A 32 -12.52 -16.42 6.91
CA ASN A 32 -12.62 -16.27 8.36
C ASN A 32 -11.87 -17.38 9.12
N ASP A 33 -11.03 -18.15 8.42
CA ASP A 33 -10.24 -19.25 8.97
C ASP A 33 -11.09 -20.41 9.51
N GLN A 34 -12.30 -20.62 8.96
CA GLN A 34 -13.14 -21.76 9.32
C GLN A 34 -12.82 -22.97 8.42
N PRO A 35 -12.53 -24.15 8.99
CA PRO A 35 -12.26 -25.36 8.20
C PRO A 35 -13.45 -25.79 7.33
N LEU A 36 -13.22 -25.97 6.03
CA LEU A 36 -14.21 -26.39 5.05
C LEU A 36 -14.08 -27.87 4.64
N GLY A 37 -12.88 -28.45 4.82
CA GLY A 37 -12.57 -29.82 4.42
C GLY A 37 -11.08 -30.01 4.17
N SER A 38 -10.73 -31.03 3.38
CA SER A 38 -9.36 -31.33 3.02
C SER A 38 -9.16 -31.42 1.52
N MET A 39 -7.93 -31.17 1.08
CA MET A 39 -7.50 -31.38 -0.30
C MET A 39 -6.05 -31.85 -0.31
N SER A 40 -5.63 -32.57 -1.36
CA SER A 40 -4.21 -32.86 -1.52
C SER A 40 -3.43 -31.56 -1.70
N LYS A 41 -2.20 -31.51 -1.19
CA LYS A 41 -1.32 -30.36 -1.34
C LYS A 41 -1.15 -29.97 -2.82
N VAL A 42 -1.04 -30.94 -3.72
CA VAL A 42 -0.97 -30.67 -5.17
C VAL A 42 -2.19 -29.95 -5.70
N ASP A 43 -3.38 -30.47 -5.40
CA ASP A 43 -4.61 -29.93 -5.96
C ASP A 43 -4.89 -28.52 -5.39
N ALA A 44 -4.53 -28.28 -4.12
CA ALA A 44 -4.67 -26.98 -3.49
C ALA A 44 -3.76 -25.90 -4.11
N HIS A 45 -2.60 -26.29 -4.65
CA HIS A 45 -1.60 -25.36 -5.19
C HIS A 45 -1.61 -25.27 -6.73
N ARG A 46 -2.50 -25.98 -7.42
CA ARG A 46 -2.57 -25.97 -8.90
C ARG A 46 -3.56 -24.93 -9.44
N GLY A 47 -3.26 -24.39 -10.61
CA GLY A 47 -4.16 -23.50 -11.36
C GLY A 47 -4.38 -22.17 -10.65
N ALA A 48 -5.63 -21.89 -10.26
CA ALA A 48 -5.97 -20.66 -9.53
C ALA A 48 -5.58 -20.71 -8.04
N GLY A 49 -5.32 -21.90 -7.49
CA GLY A 49 -5.08 -22.13 -6.07
C GLY A 49 -6.37 -22.13 -5.26
N VAL A 50 -6.48 -23.04 -4.30
CA VAL A 50 -7.61 -23.12 -3.37
C VAL A 50 -7.16 -22.60 -2.01
N LEU A 51 -7.95 -21.72 -1.40
CA LEU A 51 -7.61 -21.16 -0.09
C LEU A 51 -7.48 -22.29 0.96
N HIS A 52 -6.32 -22.34 1.60
CA HIS A 52 -6.01 -23.33 2.62
C HIS A 52 -5.15 -22.73 3.73
N ARG A 53 -5.14 -23.39 4.88
CA ARG A 53 -4.39 -22.93 6.04
C ARG A 53 -2.90 -23.25 5.90
N ALA A 54 -2.05 -22.32 6.30
CA ALA A 54 -0.62 -22.48 6.42
C ALA A 54 -0.12 -21.96 7.79
N PHE A 55 1.16 -22.16 8.08
CA PHE A 55 1.83 -21.53 9.20
C PHE A 55 3.27 -21.11 8.82
N SER A 56 3.72 -20.03 9.45
CA SER A 56 5.09 -19.52 9.39
C SER A 56 5.61 -19.34 10.80
N ILE A 57 6.61 -20.13 11.20
CA ILE A 57 7.28 -19.96 12.49
C ILE A 57 8.55 -19.12 12.34
N LEU A 58 8.73 -18.19 13.28
CA LEU A 58 9.88 -17.30 13.42
C LEU A 58 10.63 -17.67 14.71
N LEU A 59 11.79 -18.31 14.57
CA LEU A 59 12.60 -18.76 15.70
C LEU A 59 13.75 -17.80 15.96
N PHE A 60 13.75 -17.22 17.16
CA PHE A 60 14.78 -16.28 17.60
C PHE A 60 15.69 -16.88 18.66
N ASP A 61 16.99 -16.60 18.57
CA ASP A 61 17.91 -16.96 19.65
C ASP A 61 17.87 -15.93 20.81
N GLU A 62 18.63 -16.20 21.87
CA GLU A 62 18.80 -15.30 23.01
C GLU A 62 19.48 -13.95 22.65
N ASN A 63 20.14 -13.88 21.48
CA ASN A 63 20.77 -12.66 20.95
C ASN A 63 19.83 -11.88 19.99
N ASN A 64 18.56 -12.26 19.91
CA ASN A 64 17.56 -11.66 19.03
C ASN A 64 17.90 -11.80 17.54
N ARG A 65 18.64 -12.85 17.16
CA ARG A 65 18.84 -13.21 15.75
C ARG A 65 17.73 -14.15 15.31
N LEU A 66 17.20 -13.95 14.11
CA LEU A 66 16.22 -14.82 13.48
C LEU A 66 16.92 -15.91 12.66
N LEU A 67 16.46 -17.15 12.79
CA LEU A 67 16.89 -18.24 11.93
C LEU A 67 16.11 -18.20 10.60
N LEU A 68 16.83 -18.08 9.50
CA LEU A 68 16.33 -18.20 8.13
C LEU A 68 16.81 -19.52 7.52
N GLN A 69 16.02 -20.02 6.57
CA GLN A 69 16.41 -21.15 5.74
C GLN A 69 16.30 -20.81 4.26
N LYS A 70 17.19 -21.38 3.46
CA LYS A 70 17.11 -21.36 2.00
C LYS A 70 16.56 -22.69 1.53
N ARG A 71 15.41 -22.64 0.88
CA ARG A 71 14.72 -23.82 0.34
C ARG A 71 15.62 -24.57 -0.63
N ALA A 72 15.59 -25.90 -0.59
CA ALA A 72 16.40 -26.72 -1.49
C ALA A 72 16.02 -26.46 -2.97
N SER A 73 16.98 -26.64 -3.88
CA SER A 73 16.81 -26.32 -5.30
C SER A 73 15.85 -27.26 -6.05
N HIS A 74 15.45 -28.37 -5.43
CA HIS A 74 14.56 -29.38 -6.00
C HIS A 74 13.14 -29.33 -5.39
N LYS A 75 12.82 -28.30 -4.59
CA LYS A 75 11.46 -28.04 -4.14
C LYS A 75 10.57 -27.74 -5.36
N ILE A 76 9.35 -28.27 -5.34
CA ILE A 76 8.37 -28.09 -6.43
C ILE A 76 7.92 -26.63 -6.51
N THR A 77 7.56 -26.04 -5.36
CA THR A 77 7.18 -24.63 -5.28
C THR A 77 8.32 -23.81 -4.66
N PHE A 78 8.62 -22.66 -5.29
CA PHE A 78 9.64 -21.70 -4.86
C PHE A 78 10.99 -22.36 -4.48
N PRO A 79 11.70 -22.99 -5.44
CA PRO A 79 13.03 -23.56 -5.20
C PRO A 79 14.08 -22.46 -4.99
N SER A 80 15.08 -22.73 -4.15
CA SER A 80 16.26 -21.87 -3.93
C SER A 80 16.01 -20.47 -3.35
N VAL A 81 14.82 -20.19 -2.82
CA VAL A 81 14.51 -18.91 -2.16
C VAL A 81 14.77 -18.97 -0.65
N TRP A 82 15.13 -17.84 -0.05
CA TRP A 82 15.27 -17.64 1.39
C TRP A 82 13.93 -17.32 2.04
N ALA A 83 13.58 -18.03 3.10
CA ALA A 83 12.34 -17.88 3.85
C ALA A 83 12.60 -17.75 5.35
N ASN A 84 11.53 -17.50 6.12
CA ASN A 84 11.53 -17.61 7.59
C ASN A 84 11.93 -19.02 8.04
N THR A 85 12.06 -19.22 9.36
CA THR A 85 12.59 -20.46 9.95
C THR A 85 11.97 -21.73 9.37
N VAL A 86 10.64 -21.87 9.43
CA VAL A 86 9.89 -22.94 8.76
C VAL A 86 8.53 -22.40 8.34
N CYS A 87 8.15 -22.68 7.10
CA CYS A 87 6.84 -22.35 6.53
C CYS A 87 6.24 -23.61 5.87
N SER A 88 5.05 -24.01 6.31
CA SER A 88 4.41 -25.24 5.83
C SER A 88 2.92 -25.25 6.22
N HIS A 89 2.27 -26.39 6.01
CA HIS A 89 0.84 -26.56 6.25
C HIS A 89 0.56 -27.42 7.49
N PRO A 90 -0.44 -27.06 8.31
CA PRO A 90 -1.10 -28.03 9.18
C PRO A 90 -1.89 -29.03 8.32
N LEU A 91 -1.88 -30.29 8.75
CA LEU A 91 -2.52 -31.39 8.05
C LEU A 91 -3.94 -31.62 8.56
N PHE A 92 -4.80 -32.16 7.70
CA PHE A 92 -6.16 -32.57 8.03
C PHE A 92 -6.15 -33.87 8.87
N VAL A 93 -5.62 -33.77 10.09
CA VAL A 93 -5.53 -34.84 11.09
C VAL A 93 -5.92 -34.30 12.46
N ASP A 94 -6.51 -35.12 13.33
CA ASP A 94 -7.16 -34.65 14.57
C ASP A 94 -6.32 -33.69 15.42
N HIS A 95 -5.00 -33.90 15.56
CA HIS A 95 -4.12 -33.09 16.39
C HIS A 95 -3.63 -31.78 15.74
N GLU A 96 -3.80 -31.61 14.43
CA GLU A 96 -3.48 -30.37 13.69
C GLU A 96 -4.77 -29.66 13.20
N LEU A 97 -5.91 -30.35 13.23
CA LEU A 97 -7.25 -29.82 12.97
C LEU A 97 -7.89 -29.15 14.18
N MET A 98 -7.76 -29.79 15.35
CA MET A 98 -8.44 -29.34 16.56
C MET A 98 -7.69 -28.13 17.13
N ASP A 99 -8.28 -26.94 17.01
CA ASP A 99 -8.02 -25.80 17.91
C ASP A 99 -8.59 -26.10 19.32
N GLY A 100 -8.28 -27.29 19.86
CA GLY A 100 -8.86 -27.89 21.07
C GLY A 100 -8.35 -27.28 22.38
N GLY A 101 -7.76 -26.08 22.34
CA GLY A 101 -7.18 -25.37 23.48
C GLY A 101 -7.19 -23.84 23.28
N ALA A 102 -6.67 -23.35 22.16
CA ALA A 102 -6.73 -21.97 21.70
C ALA A 102 -6.48 -21.87 20.18
N LEU A 103 -6.82 -20.72 19.58
CA LEU A 103 -6.50 -20.44 18.17
C LEU A 103 -5.01 -20.62 17.90
N GLY A 104 -4.66 -21.43 16.90
CA GLY A 104 -3.28 -21.63 16.45
C GLY A 104 -2.61 -22.89 17.00
N ASP A 105 -3.21 -23.62 17.95
CA ASP A 105 -2.63 -24.84 18.52
C ASP A 105 -2.35 -25.91 17.46
N GLY A 106 -3.23 -26.06 16.46
CA GLY A 106 -3.01 -26.97 15.35
C GLY A 106 -1.76 -26.60 14.54
N SER A 107 -1.56 -25.30 14.28
CA SER A 107 -0.38 -24.77 13.59
C SER A 107 0.89 -24.91 14.43
N LYS A 108 0.81 -24.83 15.77
CA LYS A 108 1.95 -25.10 16.66
C LYS A 108 2.40 -26.56 16.59
N ASN A 109 1.46 -27.51 16.60
CA ASN A 109 1.77 -28.93 16.43
C ASN A 109 2.42 -29.21 15.08
N ALA A 110 1.89 -28.60 14.01
CA ALA A 110 2.46 -28.68 12.68
C ALA A 110 3.88 -28.07 12.62
N ALA A 111 4.11 -26.95 13.31
CA ALA A 111 5.42 -26.32 13.40
C ALA A 111 6.46 -27.22 14.08
N ILE A 112 6.13 -27.89 15.20
CA ILE A 112 7.04 -28.86 15.83
C ILE A 112 7.41 -29.98 14.87
N ARG A 113 6.41 -30.57 14.19
CA ARG A 113 6.65 -31.64 13.21
C ARG A 113 7.58 -31.18 12.09
N LYS A 114 7.32 -30.00 11.52
CA LYS A 114 8.08 -29.50 10.36
C LYS A 114 9.46 -28.97 10.74
N MET A 115 9.63 -28.36 11.91
CA MET A 115 10.95 -28.02 12.45
C MET A 115 11.83 -29.26 12.60
N TYR A 116 11.28 -30.39 13.08
CA TYR A 116 12.03 -31.63 13.14
C TYR A 116 12.38 -32.18 11.75
N GLN A 117 11.43 -32.16 10.81
CA GLN A 117 11.63 -32.70 9.46
C GLN A 117 12.60 -31.87 8.60
N GLU A 118 12.56 -30.54 8.71
CA GLU A 118 13.34 -29.62 7.87
C GLU A 118 14.67 -29.24 8.51
N LEU A 119 14.68 -29.01 9.83
CA LEU A 119 15.83 -28.44 10.56
C LEU A 119 16.41 -29.37 11.62
N GLY A 120 15.78 -30.52 11.88
CA GLY A 120 16.19 -31.44 12.93
C GLY A 120 15.98 -30.91 14.35
N ILE A 121 15.17 -29.85 14.51
CA ILE A 121 14.86 -29.21 15.81
C ILE A 121 13.66 -29.93 16.41
N ASP A 122 13.82 -30.53 17.60
CA ASP A 122 12.76 -31.30 18.26
C ASP A 122 12.05 -30.52 19.38
N GLU A 123 11.02 -31.14 19.98
CA GLU A 123 10.23 -30.52 21.06
C GLU A 123 11.06 -30.26 22.34
N GLY A 124 12.19 -30.94 22.51
CA GLY A 124 13.14 -30.66 23.58
C GLY A 124 13.91 -29.34 23.37
N ASP A 125 14.15 -28.97 22.11
CA ASP A 125 14.80 -27.71 21.74
C ASP A 125 13.83 -26.52 21.76
N VAL A 126 12.60 -26.73 21.27
CA VAL A 126 11.52 -25.73 21.22
C VAL A 126 10.21 -26.36 21.72
N PRO A 127 9.91 -26.27 23.03
CA PRO A 127 8.70 -26.86 23.59
C PRO A 127 7.40 -26.20 23.09
N PHE A 128 6.32 -26.98 22.96
CA PHE A 128 5.01 -26.51 22.50
C PHE A 128 4.51 -25.23 23.21
N GLU A 129 4.74 -25.14 24.52
CA GLU A 129 4.30 -24.01 25.36
C GLU A 129 5.10 -22.71 25.11
N GLN A 130 6.28 -22.82 24.47
CA GLN A 130 7.13 -21.68 24.11
C GLN A 130 6.92 -21.21 22.67
N ILE A 131 6.13 -21.96 21.89
CA ILE A 131 5.62 -21.47 20.62
C ILE A 131 4.44 -20.56 20.95
N HIS A 132 4.35 -19.42 20.30
CA HIS A 132 3.29 -18.43 20.50
C HIS A 132 2.68 -18.08 19.15
N PHE A 133 1.35 -18.15 19.06
CA PHE A 133 0.63 -17.59 17.94
C PHE A 133 0.59 -16.07 18.07
N ILE A 134 0.89 -15.34 16.99
CA ILE A 134 0.96 -13.88 17.02
C ILE A 134 -0.12 -13.19 16.17
N THR A 135 -0.32 -13.59 14.91
CA THR A 135 -1.34 -13.00 14.01
C THR A 135 -1.64 -13.97 12.87
N ARG A 136 -2.59 -13.60 12.00
CA ARG A 136 -2.80 -14.25 10.69
C ARG A 136 -2.58 -13.28 9.55
N MET A 137 -2.10 -13.81 8.42
CA MET A 137 -2.10 -13.09 7.15
C MET A 137 -2.77 -13.91 6.05
N LEU A 138 -3.51 -13.24 5.17
CA LEU A 138 -4.11 -13.83 3.98
C LEU A 138 -3.35 -13.29 2.77
N TYR A 139 -2.74 -14.18 1.98
CA TYR A 139 -1.98 -13.79 0.79
C TYR A 139 -2.17 -14.80 -0.34
N LYS A 140 -1.79 -14.37 -1.55
CA LYS A 140 -1.66 -15.26 -2.68
C LYS A 140 -0.37 -14.95 -3.44
N ALA A 141 0.43 -15.97 -3.71
CA ALA A 141 1.70 -15.83 -4.40
C ALA A 141 1.83 -16.86 -5.52
N ARG A 142 2.01 -16.39 -6.75
CA ARG A 142 2.17 -17.28 -7.91
C ARG A 142 3.65 -17.62 -8.09
N ALA A 143 3.97 -18.92 -8.11
CA ALA A 143 5.32 -19.39 -8.40
C ALA A 143 5.57 -19.47 -9.91
N ASP A 144 4.60 -19.98 -10.65
CA ASP A 144 4.60 -20.08 -12.11
C ASP A 144 3.16 -20.30 -12.66
N ASP A 145 3.03 -20.64 -13.94
CA ASP A 145 1.75 -20.93 -14.61
C ASP A 145 0.98 -22.11 -13.98
N ILE A 146 1.67 -23.00 -13.28
CA ILE A 146 1.13 -24.23 -12.70
C ILE A 146 0.86 -24.05 -11.22
N TRP A 147 1.80 -23.45 -10.49
CA TRP A 147 1.87 -23.46 -9.04
C TRP A 147 1.59 -22.09 -8.41
N VAL A 148 0.77 -22.09 -7.37
CA VAL A 148 0.37 -20.91 -6.61
C VAL A 148 0.17 -21.27 -5.14
N GLU A 149 0.58 -20.37 -4.26
CA GLU A 149 0.18 -20.35 -2.85
C GLU A 149 -1.03 -19.43 -2.71
N HIS A 150 -2.10 -19.92 -2.10
CA HIS A 150 -3.27 -19.12 -1.73
C HIS A 150 -3.63 -19.50 -0.30
N GLU A 151 -3.09 -18.73 0.64
CA GLU A 151 -2.89 -19.21 2.00
C GLU A 151 -3.39 -18.23 3.05
N LEU A 152 -4.04 -18.79 4.07
CA LEU A 152 -4.28 -18.13 5.35
C LEU A 152 -3.22 -18.62 6.33
N ASP A 153 -2.20 -17.81 6.51
CA ASP A 153 -0.97 -18.17 7.21
C ASP A 153 -1.03 -17.74 8.68
N HIS A 154 -0.82 -18.71 9.57
CA HIS A 154 -0.67 -18.51 11.01
C HIS A 154 0.77 -18.16 11.35
N ILE A 155 0.99 -16.93 11.83
CA ILE A 155 2.33 -16.48 12.19
C ILE A 155 2.63 -16.87 13.63
N LEU A 156 3.66 -17.70 13.79
CA LEU A 156 4.12 -18.22 15.05
C LEU A 156 5.49 -17.65 15.41
N PHE A 157 5.75 -17.52 16.70
CA PHE A 157 7.00 -17.05 17.26
C PHE A 157 7.49 -18.03 18.33
N ALA A 158 8.79 -18.27 18.38
CA ALA A 158 9.42 -19.02 19.46
C ALA A 158 10.83 -18.48 19.77
N ARG A 159 11.30 -18.73 20.99
CA ARG A 159 12.68 -18.46 21.40
C ARG A 159 13.45 -19.76 21.63
N THR A 160 14.76 -19.71 21.40
CA THR A 160 15.67 -20.83 21.63
C THR A 160 17.05 -20.36 22.10
N SER A 161 17.93 -21.31 22.44
CA SER A 161 19.32 -21.07 22.82
C SER A 161 20.17 -20.69 21.60
N SER A 162 21.18 -19.83 21.79
CA SER A 162 22.15 -19.56 20.72
C SER A 162 23.08 -20.75 20.40
N GLU A 163 23.07 -21.78 21.25
CA GLU A 163 23.77 -23.05 21.05
C GLU A 163 22.91 -24.13 20.35
N LEU A 164 21.72 -23.77 19.83
CA LEU A 164 20.83 -24.71 19.15
C LEU A 164 21.56 -25.42 17.99
N ASN A 165 21.53 -26.75 18.01
CA ASN A 165 22.12 -27.57 16.96
C ASN A 165 21.12 -27.81 15.82
N VAL A 166 21.24 -27.06 14.73
CA VAL A 166 20.40 -27.22 13.55
C VAL A 166 20.99 -28.29 12.63
N ASN A 167 20.29 -29.41 12.46
CA ASN A 167 20.66 -30.50 11.55
C ASN A 167 19.70 -30.50 10.35
N ALA A 168 19.90 -29.54 9.46
CA ALA A 168 19.04 -29.31 8.31
C ALA A 168 18.98 -30.51 7.36
N ASN A 169 17.78 -30.89 6.96
CA ASN A 169 17.55 -31.93 5.97
C ASN A 169 17.91 -31.38 4.57
N PRO A 170 18.93 -31.93 3.88
CA PRO A 170 19.38 -31.41 2.59
C PRO A 170 18.32 -31.51 1.48
N ASN A 171 17.28 -32.34 1.68
CA ASN A 171 16.15 -32.45 0.75
C ASN A 171 15.11 -31.35 0.93
N GLU A 172 15.17 -30.59 2.02
CA GLU A 172 14.25 -29.48 2.30
C GLU A 172 14.98 -28.13 2.29
N VAL A 173 16.22 -28.12 2.80
CA VAL A 173 16.98 -26.92 3.10
C VAL A 173 18.39 -27.03 2.53
N SER A 174 18.80 -26.03 1.75
CA SER A 174 20.14 -25.95 1.17
C SER A 174 21.12 -25.16 2.05
N GLU A 175 20.65 -24.11 2.71
CA GLU A 175 21.46 -23.21 3.53
C GLU A 175 20.62 -22.68 4.70
N ILE A 176 21.27 -22.28 5.80
CA ILE A 176 20.64 -21.59 6.92
C ILE A 176 21.43 -20.34 7.27
N ALA A 177 20.78 -19.34 7.85
CA ALA A 177 21.42 -18.11 8.30
C ALA A 177 20.77 -17.60 9.59
N TRP A 178 21.59 -17.21 10.56
CA TRP A 178 21.14 -16.42 11.71
C TRP A 178 21.39 -14.95 11.39
N VAL A 179 20.34 -14.14 11.39
CA VAL A 179 20.44 -12.73 11.02
C VAL A 179 19.91 -11.83 12.13
N THR A 180 20.60 -10.72 12.36
CA THR A 180 20.08 -9.58 13.13
C THR A 180 19.04 -8.82 12.31
N GLN A 181 18.31 -7.91 12.97
CA GLN A 181 17.37 -7.03 12.29
C GLN A 181 18.06 -6.21 11.19
N ASP A 182 19.18 -5.56 11.51
CA ASP A 182 19.95 -4.76 10.55
C ASP A 182 20.46 -5.58 9.37
N GLU A 183 20.88 -6.83 9.60
CA GLU A 183 21.33 -7.73 8.53
C GLU A 183 20.19 -8.17 7.62
N LEU A 184 19.00 -8.42 8.18
CA LEU A 184 17.80 -8.74 7.41
C LEU A 184 17.33 -7.54 6.60
N GLU A 185 17.30 -6.34 7.20
CA GLU A 185 16.96 -5.09 6.50
C GLU A 185 17.93 -4.82 5.35
N GLN A 186 19.24 -5.01 5.57
CA GLN A 186 20.22 -4.93 4.48
C GLN A 186 19.97 -5.97 3.39
N TRP A 187 19.52 -7.17 3.75
CA TRP A 187 19.26 -8.24 2.80
C TRP A 187 18.01 -7.97 1.96
N LEU A 188 16.93 -7.50 2.57
CA LEU A 188 15.70 -7.12 1.86
C LEU A 188 15.94 -5.99 0.85
N ASN A 189 16.93 -5.14 1.12
CA ASN A 189 17.34 -4.01 0.27
C ASN A 189 18.51 -4.35 -0.68
N ASP A 190 19.07 -5.56 -0.63
CA ASP A 190 20.18 -5.96 -1.51
C ASP A 190 19.62 -6.50 -2.84
N THR A 191 19.62 -5.65 -3.88
CA THR A 191 19.23 -6.03 -5.25
C THR A 191 20.28 -6.83 -6.01
N SER A 192 21.44 -7.12 -5.40
CA SER A 192 22.41 -8.01 -6.03
C SER A 192 22.00 -9.47 -5.86
N GLU A 193 22.15 -10.27 -6.92
CA GLU A 193 21.91 -11.73 -6.87
C GLU A 193 22.79 -12.47 -5.84
N LYS A 194 23.73 -11.78 -5.18
CA LYS A 194 24.75 -12.37 -4.29
C LYS A 194 24.17 -13.06 -3.08
N ARG A 195 23.04 -12.58 -2.53
CA ARG A 195 22.44 -13.16 -1.33
C ARG A 195 21.25 -14.07 -1.62
N GLY A 196 20.83 -14.19 -2.88
CA GLY A 196 19.69 -15.02 -3.30
C GLY A 196 18.33 -14.36 -3.06
N VAL A 197 17.30 -14.92 -3.68
CA VAL A 197 15.94 -14.36 -3.70
C VAL A 197 15.20 -14.65 -2.39
N ILE A 198 14.51 -13.66 -1.84
CA ILE A 198 13.65 -13.82 -0.66
C ILE A 198 12.26 -14.26 -1.09
N ALA A 199 11.69 -15.23 -0.38
CA ALA A 199 10.35 -15.74 -0.60
C ALA A 199 9.29 -14.63 -0.40
N PRO A 200 8.21 -14.61 -1.21
CA PRO A 200 7.26 -13.51 -1.23
C PRO A 200 6.48 -13.42 0.09
N TRP A 201 6.08 -14.56 0.67
CA TRP A 201 5.42 -14.59 1.99
C TRP A 201 6.37 -14.12 3.10
N PHE A 202 7.64 -14.50 3.04
CA PHE A 202 8.58 -14.06 4.07
C PHE A 202 8.88 -12.57 3.95
N ARG A 203 8.94 -12.04 2.72
CA ARG A 203 9.03 -10.60 2.47
C ARG A 203 7.84 -9.85 3.09
N LEU A 204 6.62 -10.35 2.89
CA LEU A 204 5.42 -9.81 3.53
C LEU A 204 5.55 -9.80 5.06
N ILE A 205 6.01 -10.90 5.66
CA ILE A 205 6.24 -10.99 7.11
C ILE A 205 7.31 -9.98 7.55
N ALA A 206 8.43 -9.90 6.82
CA ALA A 206 9.55 -9.06 7.18
C ALA A 206 9.25 -7.55 7.08
N GLU A 207 8.41 -7.14 6.14
CA GLU A 207 8.08 -5.73 5.89
C GLU A 207 6.85 -5.27 6.71
N ASN A 208 5.85 -6.15 6.86
CA ASN A 208 4.56 -5.77 7.42
C ASN A 208 4.39 -6.18 8.88
N ILE A 209 5.08 -7.24 9.31
CA ILE A 209 4.85 -7.87 10.61
C ILE A 209 6.05 -7.68 11.55
N LEU A 210 7.24 -8.12 11.14
CA LEU A 210 8.45 -8.09 11.97
C LEU A 210 8.86 -6.70 12.54
N PRO A 211 8.69 -5.56 11.82
CA PRO A 211 9.14 -4.26 12.34
C PRO A 211 8.37 -3.80 13.58
N GLU A 212 7.13 -4.28 13.76
CA GLU A 212 6.34 -3.98 14.96
C GLU A 212 6.91 -4.69 16.20
N TRP A 213 7.70 -5.75 16.00
CA TRP A 213 7.94 -6.80 16.99
C TRP A 213 9.39 -7.06 17.33
N TRP A 214 10.34 -6.91 16.38
CA TRP A 214 11.75 -7.26 16.58
C TRP A 214 12.40 -6.49 17.75
N GLY A 215 11.94 -5.28 18.06
CA GLY A 215 12.37 -4.50 19.23
C GLY A 215 11.70 -4.86 20.56
N ASN A 216 10.74 -5.79 20.58
CA ASN A 216 9.91 -6.12 21.74
C ASN A 216 9.66 -7.64 21.89
N LEU A 217 10.63 -8.48 21.51
CA LEU A 217 10.46 -9.94 21.40
C LEU A 217 9.92 -10.60 22.69
N ASP A 218 10.34 -10.13 23.87
CA ASP A 218 9.87 -10.66 25.16
C ASP A 218 8.41 -10.31 25.48
N GLY A 219 7.89 -9.24 24.87
CA GLY A 219 6.50 -8.81 25.01
C GLY A 219 5.57 -9.40 23.94
N LEU A 220 6.08 -10.18 22.99
CA LEU A 220 5.30 -10.66 21.85
C LEU A 220 4.02 -11.42 22.21
N PRO A 221 4.02 -12.35 23.19
CA PRO A 221 2.81 -13.08 23.54
C PRO A 221 1.65 -12.19 24.01
N THR A 222 1.93 -10.99 24.54
CA THR A 222 0.87 -10.05 24.97
C THR A 222 0.42 -9.11 23.85
N ARG A 223 1.15 -9.06 22.74
CA ARG A 223 0.83 -8.27 21.53
C ARG A 223 0.14 -9.09 20.45
N ALA A 224 -0.03 -10.39 20.67
CA ALA A 224 -0.74 -11.26 19.76
C ALA A 224 -2.19 -10.79 19.55
N ASP A 225 -2.65 -10.85 18.31
CA ASP A 225 -4.00 -10.49 17.91
C ASP A 225 -4.65 -11.61 17.08
N THR A 226 -5.96 -11.53 16.90
CA THR A 226 -6.72 -12.50 16.10
C THR A 226 -7.19 -11.89 14.77
N LEU A 227 -6.55 -10.84 14.27
CA LEU A 227 -6.91 -10.23 13.00
C LEU A 227 -6.37 -11.08 11.85
N ILE A 228 -7.07 -11.01 10.71
CA ILE A 228 -6.60 -11.55 9.44
C ILE A 228 -6.15 -10.36 8.61
N ARG A 229 -4.84 -10.26 8.37
CA ARG A 229 -4.24 -9.17 7.62
C ARG A 229 -4.24 -9.55 6.14
N SER A 230 -5.05 -8.89 5.33
CA SER A 230 -5.06 -9.12 3.88
C SER A 230 -3.83 -8.47 3.24
N MET A 231 -2.98 -9.29 2.63
CA MET A 231 -1.73 -8.88 1.97
C MET A 231 -1.86 -8.85 0.44
N GLY A 232 -2.96 -9.33 -0.11
CA GLY A 232 -3.23 -9.32 -1.56
C GLY A 232 -2.43 -10.37 -2.35
N GLU A 233 -2.39 -10.17 -3.66
CA GLU A 233 -1.58 -10.97 -4.58
C GLU A 233 -0.15 -10.41 -4.67
N VAL A 234 0.86 -11.29 -4.59
CA VAL A 234 2.28 -10.93 -4.61
C VAL A 234 3.00 -11.78 -5.65
N GLU A 235 3.78 -11.14 -6.51
CA GLU A 235 4.56 -11.83 -7.54
C GLU A 235 6.04 -11.97 -7.14
N MET A 236 6.67 -13.05 -7.63
CA MET A 236 8.13 -13.20 -7.63
C MET A 236 8.72 -12.34 -8.73
N SER A 237 8.84 -11.03 -8.52
CA SER A 237 9.45 -10.17 -9.53
C SER A 237 10.97 -10.42 -9.59
N ASN A 238 11.42 -10.92 -10.75
CA ASN A 238 12.83 -11.00 -11.14
C ASN A 238 13.23 -9.80 -12.05
N ASN A 239 12.55 -8.67 -11.92
CA ASN A 239 12.86 -7.48 -12.70
C ASN A 239 13.30 -6.34 -11.76
N PRO A 240 14.63 -6.15 -11.58
CA PRO A 240 15.18 -5.03 -10.86
C PRO A 240 15.23 -3.83 -11.80
N GLU A 241 14.41 -2.80 -11.56
CA GLU A 241 14.76 -1.45 -11.99
C GLU A 241 13.88 -0.42 -11.25
N VAL A 242 14.41 0.07 -10.11
CA VAL A 242 14.10 1.34 -9.42
C VAL A 242 12.67 1.52 -8.84
N LEU A 243 11.64 0.93 -9.44
CA LEU A 243 10.24 1.21 -9.14
C LEU A 243 9.70 0.47 -7.90
N ASP A 244 10.17 -0.75 -7.63
CA ASP A 244 9.74 -1.52 -6.44
C ASP A 244 10.44 -1.02 -5.16
N GLU A 245 11.73 -0.67 -5.26
CA GLU A 245 12.47 0.01 -4.18
C GLU A 245 11.83 1.36 -3.84
N SER A 246 11.39 2.14 -4.85
CA SER A 246 10.73 3.43 -4.63
C SER A 246 9.43 3.30 -3.83
N LYS A 247 8.61 2.30 -4.16
CA LYS A 247 7.37 1.99 -3.43
C LYS A 247 7.67 1.59 -1.99
N MET A 248 8.71 0.79 -1.78
CA MET A 248 9.14 0.36 -0.45
C MET A 248 9.68 1.51 0.41
N GLY A 249 10.55 2.35 -0.16
CA GLY A 249 11.12 3.52 0.51
C GLY A 249 10.04 4.52 0.94
N VAL A 250 9.08 4.79 0.05
CA VAL A 250 7.93 5.64 0.36
C VAL A 250 7.05 5.04 1.44
N LEU A 251 6.68 3.75 1.33
CA LEU A 251 5.80 3.11 2.31
C LEU A 251 6.44 3.01 3.70
N ASN A 252 7.74 2.75 3.78
CA ASN A 252 8.49 2.74 5.03
C ASN A 252 8.52 4.13 5.68
N ALA A 253 8.86 5.17 4.91
CA ALA A 253 8.85 6.53 5.41
C ALA A 253 7.45 6.95 5.89
N LEU A 254 6.40 6.61 5.14
CA LEU A 254 5.02 6.86 5.55
C LEU A 254 4.68 6.11 6.85
N LYS A 255 5.09 4.85 7.00
CA LYS A 255 4.84 4.05 8.21
C LYS A 255 5.50 4.65 9.44
N THR A 256 6.75 5.13 9.33
CA THR A 256 7.50 5.73 10.45
C THR A 256 6.83 6.97 11.03
N HIS A 257 6.19 7.80 10.19
CA HIS A 257 5.60 9.07 10.61
C HIS A 257 4.09 9.00 10.88
N LYS A 258 3.43 7.92 10.44
CA LYS A 258 1.98 7.78 10.48
C LYS A 258 1.41 7.97 11.88
N ASP A 259 1.92 7.26 12.87
CA ASP A 259 1.35 7.28 14.22
C ASP A 259 1.46 8.67 14.88
N ALA A 260 2.56 9.37 14.63
CA ALA A 260 2.79 10.72 15.15
C ALA A 260 1.80 11.74 14.57
N VAL A 261 1.43 11.60 13.29
CA VAL A 261 0.47 12.50 12.64
C VAL A 261 -0.98 12.10 12.93
N GLU A 262 -1.29 10.80 12.89
CA GLU A 262 -2.62 10.27 13.20
C GLU A 262 -3.07 10.67 14.61
N SER A 263 -2.18 10.55 15.61
CA SER A 263 -2.49 10.96 16.99
C SER A 263 -2.87 12.45 17.09
N ARG A 264 -2.22 13.32 16.31
CA ARG A 264 -2.52 14.76 16.26
C ARG A 264 -3.85 15.05 15.56
N ILE A 265 -4.13 14.37 14.45
CA ILE A 265 -5.42 14.49 13.74
C ILE A 265 -6.56 14.07 14.67
N VAL A 266 -6.45 12.89 15.30
CA VAL A 266 -7.47 12.36 16.21
C VAL A 266 -7.68 13.30 17.39
N ALA A 267 -6.59 13.79 18.01
CA ALA A 267 -6.68 14.73 19.13
C ALA A 267 -7.39 16.03 18.73
N ALA A 268 -7.07 16.58 17.55
CA ALA A 268 -7.66 17.82 17.05
C ALA A 268 -9.17 17.68 16.77
N LEU A 269 -9.58 16.62 16.07
CA LEU A 269 -10.98 16.40 15.71
C LEU A 269 -11.85 15.97 16.90
N SER A 270 -11.24 15.45 17.97
CA SER A 270 -11.92 15.07 19.21
C SER A 270 -12.28 16.25 20.12
N LYS A 271 -11.93 17.49 19.75
CA LYS A 271 -12.25 18.70 20.53
C LYS A 271 -13.74 19.07 20.53
N SER A 272 -14.51 18.61 19.54
CA SER A 272 -15.93 18.92 19.45
C SER A 272 -16.72 18.32 20.61
N GLY A 273 -17.45 19.15 21.36
CA GLY A 273 -18.39 18.69 22.39
C GLY A 273 -19.74 18.22 21.85
N ASN A 274 -19.92 18.20 20.52
CA ASN A 274 -21.11 17.67 19.86
C ASN A 274 -20.80 16.33 19.18
N ASP A 275 -21.45 15.26 19.66
CA ASP A 275 -21.17 13.89 19.22
C ASP A 275 -21.44 13.65 17.73
N VAL A 276 -22.48 14.28 17.17
CA VAL A 276 -22.84 14.13 15.75
C VAL A 276 -21.78 14.77 14.87
N LEU A 277 -21.40 16.01 15.18
CA LEU A 277 -20.37 16.73 14.44
C LEU A 277 -19.01 16.04 14.56
N ALA A 278 -18.63 15.58 15.77
CA ALA A 278 -17.39 14.84 15.99
C ALA A 278 -17.36 13.54 15.16
N SER A 279 -18.46 12.80 15.14
CA SER A 279 -18.59 11.57 14.34
C SER A 279 -18.48 11.84 12.84
N ALA A 280 -19.09 12.93 12.36
CA ALA A 280 -19.04 13.32 10.95
C ALA A 280 -17.62 13.72 10.51
N MET A 281 -16.91 14.52 11.30
CA MET A 281 -15.52 14.92 11.02
C MET A 281 -14.56 13.71 11.03
N MET A 282 -14.80 12.74 11.92
CA MET A 282 -13.98 11.53 12.04
C MET A 282 -14.29 10.46 10.99
N HIS A 283 -15.40 10.56 10.27
CA HIS A 283 -15.91 9.49 9.40
C HIS A 283 -14.92 9.08 8.31
N LEU A 284 -14.39 10.05 7.55
CA LEU A 284 -13.42 9.77 6.47
C LEU A 284 -12.02 9.42 7.01
N ILE A 285 -11.66 9.94 8.18
CA ILE A 285 -10.38 9.61 8.85
C ILE A 285 -10.37 8.15 9.28
N ALA A 286 -11.45 7.66 9.87
CA ALA A 286 -11.61 6.27 10.29
C ALA A 286 -11.65 5.27 9.12
N GLY A 287 -11.91 5.74 7.89
CA GLY A 287 -11.79 4.92 6.67
C GLY A 287 -10.34 4.65 6.22
N GLY A 288 -9.35 5.12 6.98
CA GLY A 288 -7.94 4.96 6.66
C GLY A 288 -7.45 5.95 5.60
N GLY A 289 -6.31 5.62 4.99
CA GLY A 289 -5.60 6.46 4.01
C GLY A 289 -4.08 6.37 4.19
N LYS A 290 -3.33 6.65 3.11
CA LYS A 290 -1.86 6.57 3.12
C LYS A 290 -1.18 7.73 3.87
N ARG A 291 -1.95 8.77 4.25
CA ARG A 291 -1.49 10.00 4.95
C ARG A 291 -0.29 10.68 4.28
N MET A 292 -0.19 10.56 2.96
CA MET A 292 0.93 11.07 2.19
C MET A 292 1.09 12.58 2.36
N ARG A 293 0.00 13.36 2.22
CA ARG A 293 0.01 14.82 2.39
C ARG A 293 0.32 15.23 3.82
N ALA A 294 -0.13 14.46 4.80
CA ALA A 294 0.16 14.69 6.21
C ALA A 294 1.65 14.51 6.56
N ILE A 295 2.34 13.59 5.89
CA ILE A 295 3.74 13.24 6.20
C ILE A 295 4.73 14.02 5.32
N LEU A 296 4.29 14.44 4.13
CA LEU A 296 5.10 15.12 3.13
C LEU A 296 5.88 16.34 3.65
N PRO A 297 5.32 17.26 4.47
CA PRO A 297 6.10 18.37 5.01
C PRO A 297 7.32 17.90 5.80
N TRP A 298 7.19 16.81 6.56
CA TRP A 298 8.28 16.24 7.34
C TRP A 298 9.39 15.70 6.45
N LEU A 299 9.04 14.90 5.43
CA LEU A 299 10.01 14.33 4.49
C LEU A 299 10.77 15.43 3.73
N VAL A 300 10.08 16.50 3.37
CA VAL A 300 10.70 17.65 2.70
C VAL A 300 11.66 18.36 3.64
N ALA A 301 11.28 18.58 4.90
CA ALA A 301 12.16 19.21 5.86
C ALA A 301 13.43 18.39 6.09
N ASP A 302 13.31 17.07 6.23
CA ASP A 302 14.43 16.15 6.42
C ASP A 302 15.36 16.10 5.19
N ALA A 303 14.81 16.23 3.99
CA ALA A 303 15.55 16.30 2.74
C ALA A 303 16.41 17.57 2.59
N VAL A 304 15.95 18.71 3.11
CA VAL A 304 16.55 20.02 2.80
C VAL A 304 17.07 20.80 4.02
N GLY A 305 16.82 20.35 5.24
CA GLY A 305 17.18 21.07 6.46
C GLY A 305 16.98 20.23 7.72
N ASP A 306 16.46 20.85 8.77
CA ASP A 306 16.19 20.18 10.05
C ASP A 306 14.70 19.77 10.16
N SER A 307 14.44 18.59 10.71
CA SER A 307 13.08 18.11 11.00
C SER A 307 12.78 18.13 12.51
N ASN A 308 11.55 18.46 12.89
CA ASN A 308 11.07 18.45 14.28
C ASN A 308 9.57 18.15 14.37
N ASP A 309 9.08 17.96 15.59
CA ASP A 309 7.68 17.58 15.87
C ASP A 309 6.62 18.58 15.39
N GLY A 310 6.96 19.85 15.20
CA GLY A 310 6.06 20.85 14.62
C GLY A 310 5.63 20.52 13.19
N LEU A 311 6.44 19.75 12.45
CA LEU A 311 6.07 19.28 11.12
C LEU A 311 4.91 18.29 11.15
N TYR A 312 4.73 17.55 12.25
CA TYR A 312 3.56 16.68 12.42
C TYR A 312 2.30 17.48 12.76
N ASP A 313 2.41 18.61 13.49
CA ASP A 313 1.29 19.52 13.72
C ASP A 313 0.82 20.17 12.41
N LEU A 314 1.79 20.64 11.61
CA LEU A 314 1.55 21.15 10.26
C LEU A 314 0.91 20.07 9.37
N GLY A 315 1.47 18.86 9.39
CA GLY A 315 0.96 17.71 8.65
C GLY A 315 -0.48 17.36 9.01
N ALA A 316 -0.81 17.33 10.30
CA ALA A 316 -2.15 17.11 10.79
C ALA A 316 -3.12 18.21 10.31
N ALA A 317 -2.72 19.48 10.39
CA ALA A 317 -3.54 20.59 9.90
C ALA A 317 -3.83 20.47 8.39
N ILE A 318 -2.81 20.15 7.57
CA ILE A 318 -2.99 19.97 6.13
C ILE A 318 -3.89 18.77 5.82
N GLU A 319 -3.73 17.64 6.51
CA GLU A 319 -4.58 16.46 6.29
C GLU A 319 -6.02 16.70 6.72
N ILE A 320 -6.26 17.46 7.80
CA ILE A 320 -7.61 17.89 8.18
C ILE A 320 -8.23 18.77 7.09
N ILE A 321 -7.47 19.71 6.53
CA ILE A 321 -7.92 20.52 5.39
C ILE A 321 -8.22 19.63 4.18
N HIS A 322 -7.36 18.68 3.85
CA HIS A 322 -7.61 17.74 2.76
C HIS A 322 -8.91 16.94 2.97
N ASN A 323 -9.19 16.48 4.18
CA ASN A 323 -10.44 15.77 4.43
C ASN A 323 -11.65 16.73 4.42
N PHE A 324 -11.49 17.99 4.83
CA PHE A 324 -12.52 19.03 4.62
C PHE A 324 -12.88 19.15 3.13
N THR A 325 -11.87 19.27 2.26
CA THR A 325 -12.12 19.44 0.82
C THR A 325 -12.87 18.23 0.28
N LEU A 326 -12.49 17.01 0.66
CA LEU A 326 -13.20 15.79 0.26
C LEU A 326 -14.67 15.76 0.72
N VAL A 327 -14.95 16.17 1.96
CA VAL A 327 -16.34 16.20 2.46
C VAL A 327 -17.22 17.15 1.64
N HIS A 328 -16.68 18.32 1.27
CA HIS A 328 -17.42 19.30 0.47
C HIS A 328 -17.50 18.91 -1.01
N ASP A 329 -16.41 18.37 -1.57
CA ASP A 329 -16.33 17.82 -2.93
C ASP A 329 -17.37 16.71 -3.14
N ASP A 330 -17.47 15.75 -2.21
CA ASP A 330 -18.49 14.68 -2.25
C ASP A 330 -19.92 15.24 -2.36
N ILE A 331 -20.21 16.39 -1.75
CA ILE A 331 -21.53 17.03 -1.82
C ILE A 331 -21.74 17.70 -3.19
N MET A 332 -20.70 18.35 -3.71
CA MET A 332 -20.76 19.06 -4.99
C MET A 332 -20.96 18.08 -6.15
N ASP A 333 -20.26 16.94 -6.09
CA ASP A 333 -20.25 15.91 -7.14
C ASP A 333 -21.40 14.88 -6.96
N ASN A 334 -22.15 14.96 -5.85
CA ASN A 334 -23.15 13.96 -5.44
C ASN A 334 -22.59 12.53 -5.27
N ASP A 335 -21.31 12.40 -4.90
CA ASP A 335 -20.64 11.12 -4.69
C ASP A 335 -21.25 10.35 -3.52
N SER A 336 -21.78 9.16 -3.76
CA SER A 336 -22.43 8.38 -2.70
C SER A 336 -21.45 7.58 -1.82
N VAL A 337 -20.23 7.34 -2.29
CA VAL A 337 -19.22 6.46 -1.66
C VAL A 337 -17.83 7.09 -1.73
N ARG A 338 -17.09 7.06 -0.62
CA ARG A 338 -15.70 7.49 -0.52
C ARG A 338 -14.90 6.48 0.30
N ARG A 339 -13.77 6.00 -0.24
CA ARG A 339 -12.88 5.00 0.40
C ARG A 339 -13.64 3.73 0.90
N GLY A 340 -14.56 3.22 0.08
CA GLY A 340 -15.36 2.03 0.41
C GLY A 340 -16.41 2.24 1.52
N ARG A 341 -16.67 3.50 1.91
CA ARG A 341 -17.68 3.87 2.92
C ARG A 341 -18.68 4.85 2.31
N PRO A 342 -19.92 4.93 2.82
CA PRO A 342 -20.84 5.99 2.40
C PRO A 342 -20.20 7.37 2.60
N ALA A 343 -20.38 8.28 1.64
CA ALA A 343 -19.93 9.67 1.80
C ALA A 343 -20.59 10.33 3.03
N VAL A 344 -19.98 11.39 3.58
CA VAL A 344 -20.45 11.98 4.85
C VAL A 344 -21.91 12.47 4.74
N HIS A 345 -22.27 13.08 3.61
CA HIS A 345 -23.64 13.58 3.40
C HIS A 345 -24.67 12.45 3.23
N VAL A 346 -24.24 11.25 2.82
CA VAL A 346 -25.06 10.03 2.75
C VAL A 346 -25.20 9.38 4.12
N GLN A 347 -24.11 9.30 4.88
CA GLN A 347 -24.08 8.67 6.19
C GLN A 347 -24.87 9.48 7.24
N PHE A 348 -24.83 10.81 7.14
CA PHE A 348 -25.47 11.73 8.09
C PHE A 348 -26.59 12.50 7.40
N ASP A 349 -26.28 13.66 6.84
CA ASP A 349 -27.13 14.48 5.97
C ASP A 349 -26.28 15.65 5.39
N HIS A 350 -26.84 16.39 4.43
CA HIS A 350 -26.15 17.52 3.80
C HIS A 350 -25.77 18.62 4.81
N PRO A 351 -26.67 19.13 5.69
CA PRO A 351 -26.30 20.15 6.67
C PRO A 351 -25.17 19.72 7.62
N THR A 352 -25.15 18.45 8.04
CA THR A 352 -24.11 17.91 8.92
C THR A 352 -22.78 17.82 8.19
N ALA A 353 -22.76 17.38 6.94
CA ALA A 353 -21.55 17.31 6.13
C ALA A 353 -20.95 18.70 5.85
N ILE A 354 -21.79 19.71 5.55
CA ILE A 354 -21.36 21.11 5.41
C ILE A 354 -20.69 21.58 6.71
N ASN A 355 -21.37 21.43 7.84
CA ASN A 355 -20.84 21.83 9.14
C ASN A 355 -19.56 21.07 9.53
N ALA A 356 -19.44 19.80 9.15
CA ALA A 356 -18.24 19.01 9.39
C ALA A 356 -17.05 19.59 8.64
N GLY A 357 -17.18 19.87 7.33
CA GLY A 357 -16.10 20.50 6.56
C GLY A 357 -15.72 21.89 7.09
N ASP A 358 -16.71 22.73 7.45
CA ASP A 358 -16.46 24.06 8.03
C ASP A 358 -15.69 23.97 9.36
N ALA A 359 -16.10 23.04 10.23
CA ALA A 359 -15.44 22.82 11.52
C ALA A 359 -14.03 22.26 11.33
N MET A 360 -13.81 21.34 10.40
CA MET A 360 -12.49 20.80 10.08
C MET A 360 -11.52 21.90 9.62
N LEU A 361 -11.96 22.78 8.73
CA LEU A 361 -11.15 23.93 8.31
C LEU A 361 -10.75 24.81 9.52
N ALA A 362 -11.69 25.10 10.42
CA ALA A 362 -11.40 25.88 11.63
C ALA A 362 -10.41 25.15 12.57
N VAL A 363 -10.63 23.86 12.82
CA VAL A 363 -9.78 23.02 13.69
C VAL A 363 -8.35 22.94 13.15
N ALA A 364 -8.15 22.89 11.82
CA ALA A 364 -6.82 22.90 11.24
C ALA A 364 -6.03 24.16 11.63
N PHE A 365 -6.67 25.33 11.65
CA PHE A 365 -6.02 26.56 12.12
C PHE A 365 -5.81 26.60 13.64
N GLU A 366 -6.67 25.94 14.43
CA GLU A 366 -6.41 25.75 15.87
C GLU A 366 -5.14 24.93 16.11
N VAL A 367 -4.95 23.83 15.37
CA VAL A 367 -3.74 22.99 15.48
C VAL A 367 -2.48 23.83 15.25
N LEU A 368 -2.49 24.68 14.22
CA LEU A 368 -1.36 25.58 13.96
C LEU A 368 -1.15 26.61 15.06
N ALA A 369 -2.23 27.14 15.65
CA ALA A 369 -2.17 28.17 16.67
C ALA A 369 -1.75 27.63 18.06
N GLU A 370 -2.01 26.36 18.33
CA GLU A 370 -1.70 25.69 19.59
C GLU A 370 -0.32 25.03 19.60
N SER A 371 0.31 24.85 18.43
CA SER A 371 1.64 24.27 18.34
C SER A 371 2.68 25.12 19.07
N GLU A 372 3.39 24.51 20.01
CA GLU A 372 4.51 25.14 20.73
C GLU A 372 5.79 25.23 19.88
N HIS A 373 5.78 24.62 18.69
CA HIS A 373 6.94 24.51 17.81
C HIS A 373 7.08 25.67 16.81
N PHE A 374 6.05 26.50 16.66
CA PHE A 374 6.07 27.63 15.74
C PHE A 374 6.28 28.94 16.50
N ASP A 375 7.30 29.71 16.10
CA ASP A 375 7.39 31.09 16.54
C ASP A 375 6.32 31.97 15.85
N ASN A 376 6.16 33.20 16.34
CA ASN A 376 5.17 34.14 15.82
C ASN A 376 5.33 34.46 14.32
N GLN A 377 6.53 34.37 13.76
CA GLN A 377 6.76 34.62 12.34
C GLN A 377 6.36 33.40 11.51
N HIS A 378 6.83 32.21 11.89
CA HIS A 378 6.45 30.95 11.26
C HIS A 378 4.94 30.75 11.27
N PHE A 379 4.26 30.96 12.40
CA PHE A 379 2.79 30.88 12.46
C PHE A 379 2.10 31.81 11.45
N ARG A 380 2.53 33.07 11.34
CA ARG A 380 1.96 34.02 10.36
C ARG A 380 2.19 33.57 8.92
N ASP A 381 3.38 33.06 8.62
CA ASP A 381 3.69 32.56 7.29
C ASP A 381 2.89 31.31 6.93
N LEU A 382 2.75 30.36 7.86
CA LEU A 382 1.91 29.17 7.69
C LEU A 382 0.45 29.55 7.43
N VAL A 383 -0.13 30.45 8.24
CA VAL A 383 -1.52 30.92 8.05
C VAL A 383 -1.69 31.56 6.66
N ARG A 384 -0.75 32.40 6.23
CA ARG A 384 -0.80 33.06 4.92
C ARG A 384 -0.69 32.05 3.76
N ILE A 385 0.25 31.11 3.86
CA ILE A 385 0.49 30.11 2.80
C ILE A 385 -0.71 29.16 2.70
N ILE A 386 -1.15 28.60 3.83
CA ILE A 386 -2.28 27.66 3.88
C ILE A 386 -3.58 28.35 3.48
N GLY A 387 -3.83 29.58 3.94
CA GLY A 387 -5.00 30.35 3.51
C GLY A 387 -5.02 30.62 2.00
N SER A 388 -3.86 30.88 1.40
CA SER A 388 -3.77 31.01 -0.06
C SER A 388 -4.00 29.68 -0.78
N MET A 389 -3.51 28.56 -0.21
CA MET A 389 -3.73 27.23 -0.75
C MET A 389 -5.21 26.87 -0.74
N VAL A 390 -5.92 27.07 0.38
CA VAL A 390 -7.36 26.82 0.48
C VAL A 390 -8.12 27.63 -0.57
N ARG A 391 -7.77 28.92 -0.74
CA ARG A 391 -8.36 29.75 -1.81
C ARG A 391 -8.13 29.18 -3.20
N HIS A 392 -6.90 28.76 -3.53
CA HIS A 392 -6.59 28.17 -4.85
C HIS A 392 -7.30 26.83 -5.07
N VAL A 393 -7.45 25.99 -4.03
CA VAL A 393 -8.22 24.75 -4.11
C VAL A 393 -9.69 25.05 -4.39
N SER A 394 -10.29 26.04 -3.72
CA SER A 394 -11.66 26.46 -3.99
C SER A 394 -11.84 27.08 -5.38
N GLU A 395 -10.87 27.87 -5.85
CA GLU A 395 -10.87 28.43 -7.20
C GLU A 395 -10.81 27.30 -8.24
N GLY A 396 -9.90 26.34 -8.09
CA GLY A 396 -9.79 25.17 -8.97
C GLY A 396 -11.04 24.28 -8.95
N GLN A 397 -11.62 24.01 -7.78
CA GLN A 397 -12.88 23.26 -7.70
C GLN A 397 -14.02 23.98 -8.42
N GLN A 398 -14.13 25.29 -8.27
CA GLN A 398 -15.15 26.07 -8.96
C GLN A 398 -14.94 26.08 -10.47
N GLU A 399 -13.70 26.11 -10.93
CA GLU A 399 -13.36 25.99 -12.36
C GLU A 399 -13.77 24.63 -12.91
N ASP A 400 -13.44 23.54 -12.23
CA ASP A 400 -13.81 22.17 -12.62
C ASP A 400 -15.33 22.02 -12.82
N MET A 401 -16.11 22.44 -11.83
CA MET A 401 -17.59 22.47 -11.94
C MET A 401 -18.07 23.36 -13.09
N SER A 402 -17.38 24.48 -13.37
CA SER A 402 -17.77 25.40 -14.45
C SER A 402 -17.40 24.83 -15.83
N PHE A 403 -16.44 23.92 -15.91
CA PHE A 403 -15.99 23.30 -17.15
C PHE A 403 -16.97 22.28 -17.68
N GLU A 404 -17.72 21.59 -16.81
CA GLU A 404 -18.77 20.63 -17.20
C GLU A 404 -19.88 21.28 -18.05
N GLU A 405 -20.17 22.57 -17.83
CA GLU A 405 -21.18 23.30 -18.60
C GLU A 405 -20.66 23.92 -19.90
N ARG A 406 -19.36 23.76 -20.22
CA ARG A 406 -18.70 24.41 -21.35
C ARG A 406 -18.43 23.45 -22.50
N ASP A 407 -18.78 23.87 -23.72
CA ASP A 407 -18.49 23.12 -24.95
C ASP A 407 -16.98 22.99 -25.26
N TYR A 408 -16.16 23.89 -24.71
CA TYR A 408 -14.72 23.94 -24.96
C TYR A 408 -13.95 24.45 -23.75
N VAL A 409 -12.93 23.69 -23.38
CA VAL A 409 -11.89 24.02 -22.40
C VAL A 409 -10.54 23.82 -23.07
N SER A 410 -9.67 24.81 -22.95
CA SER A 410 -8.29 24.71 -23.45
C SER A 410 -7.41 23.93 -22.48
N GLU A 411 -6.32 23.36 -22.99
CA GLU A 411 -5.32 22.70 -22.15
C GLU A 411 -4.77 23.62 -21.05
N ASP A 412 -4.50 24.89 -21.36
CA ASP A 412 -4.00 25.85 -20.37
C ASP A 412 -5.01 26.09 -19.24
N GLU A 413 -6.31 26.13 -19.55
CA GLU A 413 -7.38 26.23 -18.55
C GLU A 413 -7.45 24.97 -17.68
N TYR A 414 -7.37 23.78 -18.27
CA TYR A 414 -7.33 22.53 -17.52
C TYR A 414 -6.11 22.45 -16.60
N LEU A 415 -4.90 22.78 -17.10
CA LEU A 415 -3.68 22.78 -16.31
C LEU A 415 -3.76 23.79 -15.16
N HIS A 416 -4.38 24.95 -15.37
CA HIS A 416 -4.64 25.92 -14.30
C HIS A 416 -5.56 25.36 -13.22
N MET A 417 -6.67 24.72 -13.64
CA MET A 417 -7.64 24.10 -12.74
C MET A 417 -6.98 23.03 -11.87
N ILE A 418 -6.26 22.05 -12.46
CA ILE A 418 -5.62 20.97 -11.69
C ILE A 418 -4.46 21.49 -10.83
N SER A 419 -3.81 22.58 -11.24
CA SER A 419 -2.83 23.27 -10.43
C SER A 419 -3.44 23.82 -9.14
N GLY A 420 -4.66 24.36 -9.21
CA GLY A 420 -5.42 24.86 -8.06
C GLY A 420 -6.00 23.74 -7.21
N LYS A 421 -6.80 22.87 -7.83
CA LYS A 421 -7.56 21.79 -7.17
C LYS A 421 -6.66 20.77 -6.47
N THR A 422 -5.58 20.34 -7.14
CA THR A 422 -4.74 19.23 -6.66
C THR A 422 -3.32 19.67 -6.32
N ALA A 423 -2.62 20.34 -7.24
CA ALA A 423 -1.19 20.61 -7.07
C ALA A 423 -0.87 21.65 -5.98
N ALA A 424 -1.79 22.57 -5.69
CA ALA A 424 -1.62 23.62 -4.69
C ALA A 424 -1.33 23.05 -3.28
N MET A 425 -1.92 21.90 -2.95
CA MET A 425 -1.70 21.26 -1.66
C MET A 425 -0.33 20.58 -1.57
N PHE A 426 0.12 19.91 -2.63
CA PHE A 426 1.48 19.35 -2.71
C PHE A 426 2.54 20.46 -2.66
N THR A 427 2.34 21.52 -3.42
CA THR A 427 3.16 22.75 -3.40
C THR A 427 3.26 23.32 -1.99
N THR A 428 2.13 23.37 -1.27
CA THR A 428 2.07 23.87 0.10
C THR A 428 2.82 22.97 1.06
N CYS A 429 2.63 21.65 0.99
CA CYS A 429 3.38 20.70 1.83
C CYS A 429 4.88 20.88 1.66
N ALA A 430 5.35 20.94 0.41
CA ALA A 430 6.76 21.08 0.11
C ALA A 430 7.33 22.44 0.53
N ARG A 431 6.62 23.54 0.21
CA ARG A 431 7.03 24.89 0.60
C ARG A 431 7.11 25.07 2.11
N THR A 432 6.10 24.59 2.84
CA THR A 432 6.03 24.76 4.30
C THR A 432 7.00 23.82 5.04
N GLY A 433 7.21 22.60 4.53
CA GLY A 433 8.25 21.70 5.03
C GLY A 433 9.65 22.31 4.89
N ALA A 434 9.99 22.85 3.71
CA ALA A 434 11.27 23.51 3.49
C ALA A 434 11.42 24.81 4.30
N LEU A 435 10.34 25.57 4.47
CA LEU A 435 10.35 26.78 5.30
C LEU A 435 10.69 26.46 6.76
N LEU A 436 10.03 25.46 7.34
CA LEU A 436 10.21 25.09 8.75
C LEU A 436 11.54 24.36 9.00
N SER A 437 12.20 23.85 7.97
CA SER A 437 13.50 23.21 8.10
C SER A 437 14.68 24.19 8.18
N GLY A 438 14.41 25.48 8.02
CA GLY A 438 15.44 26.53 8.00
C GLY A 438 16.18 26.62 6.67
N ALA A 439 15.65 26.02 5.59
CA ALA A 439 16.23 26.14 4.26
C ALA A 439 16.22 27.60 3.77
N ASP A 440 17.13 27.92 2.85
CA ASP A 440 17.16 29.25 2.24
C ASP A 440 16.01 29.48 1.24
N ALA A 441 15.79 30.74 0.87
CA ALA A 441 14.68 31.12 -0.01
C ALA A 441 14.73 30.45 -1.39
N GLU A 442 15.92 30.15 -1.89
CA GLU A 442 16.09 29.45 -3.18
C GLU A 442 15.64 28.00 -3.07
N THR A 443 16.08 27.30 -2.01
CA THR A 443 15.68 25.92 -1.73
C THR A 443 14.18 25.79 -1.46
N ILE A 444 13.59 26.74 -0.73
CA ILE A 444 12.13 26.78 -0.49
C ILE A 444 11.37 26.87 -1.83
N GLU A 445 11.83 27.71 -2.76
CA GLU A 445 11.18 27.84 -4.07
C GLU A 445 11.38 26.60 -4.95
N ILE A 446 12.57 25.99 -4.92
CA ILE A 446 12.84 24.71 -5.60
C ILE A 446 11.89 23.62 -5.08
N MET A 447 11.70 23.52 -3.76
CA MET A 447 10.79 22.54 -3.17
C MET A 447 9.33 22.84 -3.49
N ALA A 448 8.93 24.11 -3.53
CA ALA A 448 7.59 24.49 -3.97
C ALA A 448 7.34 24.04 -5.42
N GLN A 449 8.30 24.32 -6.33
CA GLN A 449 8.21 23.90 -7.73
C GLN A 449 8.20 22.38 -7.88
N TRP A 450 8.97 21.66 -7.07
CA TRP A 450 8.92 20.20 -7.01
C TRP A 450 7.52 19.71 -6.62
N GLY A 451 6.95 20.27 -5.54
CA GLY A 451 5.60 19.91 -5.08
C GLY A 451 4.52 20.19 -6.13
N GLU A 452 4.63 21.30 -6.87
CA GLU A 452 3.73 21.63 -7.98
C GLU A 452 3.81 20.59 -9.10
N ASN A 453 5.03 20.26 -9.55
CA ASN A 453 5.24 19.26 -10.60
C ASN A 453 4.75 17.87 -10.18
N VAL A 454 5.02 17.45 -8.94
CA VAL A 454 4.50 16.18 -8.41
C VAL A 454 2.97 16.18 -8.38
N GLY A 455 2.35 17.28 -7.96
CA GLY A 455 0.89 17.40 -7.90
C GLY A 455 0.21 17.40 -9.27
N LEU A 456 0.81 18.05 -10.27
CA LEU A 456 0.33 18.03 -11.65
C LEU A 456 0.49 16.64 -12.28
N CYS A 457 1.64 16.00 -12.08
CA CYS A 457 1.85 14.62 -12.50
C CYS A 457 0.84 13.68 -11.82
N PHE A 458 0.59 13.84 -10.52
CA PHE A 458 -0.36 13.03 -9.76
C PHE A 458 -1.76 13.09 -10.38
N GLN A 459 -2.27 14.29 -10.68
CA GLN A 459 -3.61 14.44 -11.24
C GLN A 459 -3.71 13.89 -12.67
N LEU A 460 -2.74 14.18 -13.53
CA LEU A 460 -2.71 13.64 -14.90
C LEU A 460 -2.68 12.11 -14.91
N MET A 461 -1.97 11.50 -13.95
CA MET A 461 -1.94 10.04 -13.78
C MET A 461 -3.27 9.51 -13.23
N ASP A 462 -3.95 10.22 -12.33
CA ASP A 462 -5.29 9.85 -11.86
C ASP A 462 -6.30 9.84 -13.02
N ASP A 463 -6.28 10.85 -13.88
CA ASP A 463 -7.14 10.93 -15.08
C ASP A 463 -6.87 9.76 -16.06
N LEU A 464 -5.59 9.36 -16.21
CA LEU A 464 -5.21 8.18 -17.00
C LEU A 464 -5.70 6.87 -16.38
N ILE A 465 -5.57 6.75 -15.06
CA ILE A 465 -6.03 5.58 -14.30
C ILE A 465 -7.55 5.46 -14.41
N ASP A 466 -8.29 6.57 -14.32
CA ASP A 466 -9.75 6.57 -14.51
C ASP A 466 -10.13 6.10 -15.92
N ALA A 467 -9.46 6.63 -16.95
CA ALA A 467 -9.75 6.28 -18.32
C ALA A 467 -9.37 4.84 -18.68
N THR A 468 -8.29 4.27 -18.11
CA THR A 468 -7.72 3.00 -18.59
C THR A 468 -7.78 1.83 -17.62
N GLY A 469 -8.10 2.06 -16.34
CA GLY A 469 -8.05 1.02 -15.31
C GLY A 469 -9.20 0.03 -15.40
N ASP A 470 -9.02 -1.16 -14.82
CA ASP A 470 -10.12 -2.12 -14.65
C ASP A 470 -11.03 -1.68 -13.50
N SER A 471 -12.34 -1.60 -13.75
CA SER A 471 -13.38 -1.28 -12.78
C SER A 471 -13.28 -2.08 -11.48
N GLU A 472 -12.81 -3.34 -11.53
CA GLU A 472 -12.58 -4.17 -10.33
C GLU A 472 -11.43 -3.65 -9.45
N THR A 473 -10.38 -3.09 -10.06
CA THR A 473 -9.21 -2.55 -9.35
C THR A 473 -9.44 -1.12 -8.87
N LEU A 474 -10.24 -0.33 -9.59
CA LEU A 474 -10.54 1.06 -9.29
C LEU A 474 -11.58 1.25 -8.19
N GLY A 475 -12.43 0.25 -7.94
CA GLY A 475 -13.55 0.34 -6.99
C GLY A 475 -14.66 1.31 -7.42
N LYS A 476 -14.55 1.89 -8.62
CA LYS A 476 -15.56 2.67 -9.36
C LYS A 476 -15.54 2.22 -10.83
N PRO A 477 -16.61 2.45 -11.61
CA PRO A 477 -16.60 2.14 -13.04
C PRO A 477 -15.44 2.87 -13.73
N ALA A 478 -14.65 2.15 -14.54
CA ALA A 478 -13.70 2.78 -15.45
C ALA A 478 -14.41 3.80 -16.35
N CYS A 479 -13.69 4.83 -16.81
CA CYS A 479 -14.23 5.91 -17.62
C CYS A 479 -15.32 6.76 -16.93
N SER A 480 -15.36 6.81 -15.60
CA SER A 480 -16.33 7.63 -14.87
C SER A 480 -16.25 9.11 -15.27
N ASP A 481 -15.04 9.65 -15.42
CA ASP A 481 -14.84 11.04 -15.83
C ASP A 481 -15.37 11.30 -17.24
N ILE A 482 -15.27 10.31 -18.14
CA ILE A 482 -15.82 10.41 -19.50
C ILE A 482 -17.35 10.41 -19.45
N ILE A 483 -17.96 9.52 -18.69
CA ILE A 483 -19.43 9.43 -18.55
C ILE A 483 -20.00 10.73 -17.97
N GLU A 484 -19.31 11.32 -16.98
CA GLU A 484 -19.66 12.60 -16.36
C GLU A 484 -19.39 13.81 -17.27
N GLY A 485 -18.59 13.64 -18.33
CA GLY A 485 -18.25 14.73 -19.25
C GLY A 485 -17.17 15.67 -18.69
N LYS A 486 -16.36 15.18 -17.74
CA LYS A 486 -15.25 15.95 -17.17
C LYS A 486 -14.23 16.29 -18.25
N GLN A 487 -13.81 17.55 -18.25
CA GLN A 487 -12.90 18.11 -19.24
C GLN A 487 -11.44 17.75 -18.90
N THR A 488 -11.13 16.45 -18.78
CA THR A 488 -9.76 15.96 -18.55
C THR A 488 -8.87 16.22 -19.76
N LEU A 489 -7.54 16.15 -19.60
CA LEU A 489 -6.63 16.37 -20.73
C LEU A 489 -6.85 15.36 -21.88
N ILE A 490 -7.23 14.13 -21.53
CA ILE A 490 -7.57 13.07 -22.49
C ILE A 490 -8.79 13.50 -23.31
N ALA A 491 -9.85 13.96 -22.65
CA ALA A 491 -11.07 14.42 -23.31
C ALA A 491 -10.82 15.68 -24.15
N ILE A 492 -10.10 16.67 -23.62
CA ILE A 492 -9.75 17.92 -24.33
C ILE A 492 -8.98 17.63 -25.62
N HIS A 493 -8.03 16.69 -25.59
CA HIS A 493 -7.29 16.28 -26.77
C HIS A 493 -8.18 15.48 -27.75
N ALA A 494 -8.99 14.54 -27.24
CA ALA A 494 -9.88 13.71 -28.04
C ALA A 494 -10.93 14.53 -28.80
N LEU A 495 -11.53 15.54 -28.16
CA LEU A 495 -12.51 16.43 -28.78
C LEU A 495 -11.96 17.25 -29.96
N GLN A 496 -10.64 17.34 -30.10
CA GLN A 496 -9.98 17.99 -31.23
C GLN A 496 -9.67 17.04 -32.40
N GLN A 497 -9.86 15.73 -32.21
CA GLN A 497 -9.62 14.72 -33.23
C GLN A 497 -10.84 14.54 -34.16
N PRO A 498 -10.68 13.94 -35.35
CA PRO A 498 -11.81 13.65 -36.24
C PRO A 498 -12.84 12.75 -35.55
N LYS A 499 -14.08 13.24 -35.40
CA LYS A 499 -15.19 12.52 -34.74
C LYS A 499 -15.48 11.13 -35.33
N GLU A 500 -15.14 10.92 -36.60
CA GLU A 500 -15.29 9.64 -37.30
C GLU A 500 -14.45 8.51 -36.68
N ASN A 501 -13.38 8.86 -35.96
CA ASN A 501 -12.49 7.91 -35.28
C ASN A 501 -12.82 7.75 -33.78
N LEU A 502 -13.82 8.48 -33.28
CA LEU A 502 -14.18 8.60 -31.86
C LEU A 502 -15.71 8.49 -31.67
N ALA A 503 -16.34 7.58 -32.42
CA ALA A 503 -17.80 7.54 -32.51
C ALA A 503 -18.43 7.18 -31.16
N ASN A 504 -17.84 6.21 -30.44
CA ASN A 504 -18.33 5.79 -29.13
C ASN A 504 -17.99 6.83 -28.06
N PHE A 505 -16.78 7.39 -28.09
CA PHE A 505 -16.40 8.46 -27.16
C PHE A 505 -17.38 9.64 -27.23
N VAL A 506 -17.73 10.11 -28.43
CA VAL A 506 -18.67 11.24 -28.59
C VAL A 506 -20.09 10.93 -28.11
N GLU A 507 -20.50 9.66 -28.16
CA GLU A 507 -21.81 9.23 -27.66
C GLU A 507 -21.85 9.12 -26.13
N ILE A 508 -20.76 8.65 -25.53
CA ILE A 508 -20.68 8.40 -24.08
C ILE A 508 -20.27 9.65 -23.28
N PHE A 509 -19.45 10.54 -23.88
CA PHE A 509 -18.92 11.71 -23.19
C PHE A 509 -20.03 12.64 -22.68
N GLY A 510 -20.13 12.79 -21.35
CA GLY A 510 -21.18 13.60 -20.70
C GLY A 510 -22.59 13.01 -20.82
N SER A 511 -22.72 11.72 -21.10
CA SER A 511 -24.02 11.05 -21.22
C SER A 511 -24.74 10.87 -19.88
N GLY A 512 -23.97 10.80 -18.76
CA GLY A 512 -24.50 10.53 -17.42
C GLY A 512 -25.10 9.13 -17.25
N ILE A 513 -24.83 8.20 -18.17
CA ILE A 513 -25.37 6.83 -18.11
C ILE A 513 -24.41 5.94 -17.32
N GLU A 514 -24.63 5.83 -16.01
CA GLU A 514 -23.78 5.02 -15.10
C GLU A 514 -23.77 3.53 -15.44
N GLU A 515 -24.84 2.98 -16.02
CA GLU A 515 -24.95 1.57 -16.45
C GLU A 515 -24.46 1.34 -17.90
N THR A 516 -23.35 1.96 -18.31
CA THR A 516 -22.77 1.72 -19.64
C THR A 516 -22.11 0.34 -19.70
N ASP A 517 -22.34 -0.40 -20.79
CA ASP A 517 -21.78 -1.75 -20.99
C ASP A 517 -20.24 -1.70 -21.07
N ARG A 518 -19.57 -2.64 -20.39
CA ARG A 518 -18.11 -2.75 -20.36
C ARG A 518 -17.51 -2.89 -21.76
N GLU A 519 -18.17 -3.61 -22.67
CA GLU A 519 -17.69 -3.74 -24.06
C GLU A 519 -17.66 -2.38 -24.79
N VAL A 520 -18.60 -1.48 -24.47
CA VAL A 520 -18.65 -0.13 -25.03
C VAL A 520 -17.53 0.73 -24.43
N LEU A 521 -17.32 0.65 -23.12
CA LEU A 521 -16.24 1.39 -22.45
C LEU A 521 -14.86 0.95 -22.95
N ASP A 522 -14.62 -0.36 -23.12
CA ASP A 522 -13.38 -0.87 -23.70
C ASP A 522 -13.15 -0.31 -25.12
N THR A 523 -14.22 -0.19 -25.91
CA THR A 523 -14.16 0.43 -27.24
C THR A 523 -13.83 1.93 -27.17
N VAL A 524 -14.40 2.67 -26.21
CA VAL A 524 -14.05 4.08 -25.97
C VAL A 524 -12.57 4.22 -25.63
N VAL A 525 -12.03 3.34 -24.78
CA VAL A 525 -10.60 3.34 -24.43
C VAL A 525 -9.73 3.06 -25.65
N ASP A 526 -10.10 2.11 -26.50
CA ASP A 526 -9.39 1.82 -27.74
C ASP A 526 -9.43 3.00 -28.71
N GLU A 527 -10.57 3.68 -28.88
CA GLU A 527 -10.69 4.92 -29.67
C GLU A 527 -9.78 6.03 -29.14
N LEU A 528 -9.73 6.23 -27.82
CA LEU A 528 -8.86 7.21 -27.16
C LEU A 528 -7.37 6.85 -27.28
N ARG A 529 -7.04 5.56 -27.33
CA ARG A 529 -5.68 5.06 -27.57
C ARG A 529 -5.26 5.27 -29.02
N ASP A 530 -6.09 4.87 -29.97
CA ASP A 530 -5.81 4.96 -31.42
C ASP A 530 -5.76 6.41 -31.92
N SER A 531 -6.54 7.30 -31.31
CA SER A 531 -6.48 8.74 -31.56
C SER A 531 -5.25 9.43 -30.96
N GLY A 532 -4.47 8.72 -30.13
CA GLY A 532 -3.29 9.23 -29.44
C GLY A 532 -3.59 10.08 -28.21
N SER A 533 -4.85 10.16 -27.75
CA SER A 533 -5.26 11.02 -26.64
C SER A 533 -4.74 10.52 -25.29
N ILE A 534 -4.73 9.19 -25.08
CA ILE A 534 -4.11 8.59 -23.88
C ILE A 534 -2.60 8.86 -23.87
N GLN A 535 -1.91 8.64 -25.00
CA GLN A 535 -0.47 8.86 -25.09
C GLN A 535 -0.12 10.34 -24.86
N TYR A 536 -0.94 11.26 -25.36
CA TYR A 536 -0.75 12.69 -25.16
C TYR A 536 -0.79 13.08 -23.67
N ALA A 537 -1.79 12.59 -22.92
CA ALA A 537 -1.88 12.83 -21.49
C ALA A 537 -0.75 12.18 -20.70
N TYR A 538 -0.34 10.96 -21.08
CA TYR A 538 0.81 10.26 -20.50
C TYR A 538 2.12 11.05 -20.71
N ASP A 539 2.40 11.48 -21.93
CA ASP A 539 3.60 12.26 -22.24
C ASP A 539 3.62 13.58 -21.46
N LYS A 540 2.45 14.22 -21.27
CA LYS A 540 2.32 15.41 -20.44
C LYS A 540 2.63 15.11 -18.97
N ALA A 541 2.08 14.03 -18.40
CA ALA A 541 2.38 13.60 -17.04
C ALA A 541 3.89 13.36 -16.86
N MET A 542 4.52 12.65 -17.80
CA MET A 542 5.96 12.37 -17.80
C MET A 542 6.82 13.64 -17.89
N SER A 543 6.33 14.69 -18.55
CA SER A 543 7.05 15.98 -18.59
C SER A 543 7.11 16.64 -17.20
N TYR A 544 6.03 16.54 -16.41
CA TYR A 544 6.00 17.03 -15.04
C TYR A 544 6.80 16.13 -14.08
N HIS A 545 6.74 14.81 -14.26
CA HIS A 545 7.61 13.86 -13.55
C HIS A 545 9.09 14.19 -13.74
N ALA A 546 9.54 14.37 -14.99
CA ALA A 546 10.91 14.77 -15.28
C ALA A 546 11.27 16.14 -14.68
N ALA A 547 10.35 17.11 -14.73
CA ALA A 547 10.54 18.43 -14.13
C ALA A 547 10.67 18.36 -12.60
N ALA A 548 9.93 17.45 -11.94
CA ALA A 548 10.06 17.20 -10.50
C ALA A 548 11.45 16.66 -10.15
N HIS A 549 11.96 15.64 -10.86
CA HIS A 549 13.33 15.15 -10.64
C HIS A 549 14.39 16.24 -10.87
N ALA A 550 14.23 17.06 -11.91
CA ALA A 550 15.13 18.17 -12.19
C ALA A 550 15.14 19.24 -11.09
N CYS A 551 14.08 19.34 -10.27
CA CYS A 551 14.08 20.17 -9.06
C CYS A 551 14.92 19.52 -7.96
N LEU A 552 14.76 18.21 -7.74
CA LEU A 552 15.53 17.47 -6.73
C LEU A 552 17.03 17.38 -7.07
N ASP A 553 17.43 17.54 -8.33
CA ASP A 553 18.84 17.63 -8.73
C ASP A 553 19.53 18.93 -8.26
N LYS A 554 18.75 19.95 -7.89
CA LYS A 554 19.25 21.26 -7.46
C LYS A 554 19.40 21.39 -5.94
N VAL A 555 18.85 20.46 -5.16
CA VAL A 555 18.95 20.48 -3.69
C VAL A 555 20.20 19.74 -3.18
N PRO A 556 20.70 20.06 -1.98
CA PRO A 556 21.86 19.36 -1.42
C PRO A 556 21.65 17.84 -1.34
N ASN A 557 22.64 17.06 -1.78
CA ASN A 557 22.53 15.61 -1.79
C ASN A 557 22.59 15.04 -0.36
N ARG A 558 21.42 14.70 0.19
CA ARG A 558 21.25 13.97 1.45
C ARG A 558 20.52 12.65 1.17
N ASN A 559 20.75 11.64 2.01
CA ASN A 559 20.07 10.35 1.87
C ASN A 559 18.53 10.48 1.87
N SER A 560 18.01 11.47 2.60
CA SER A 560 16.58 11.78 2.69
C SER A 560 15.96 12.33 1.40
N VAL A 561 16.77 12.88 0.47
CA VAL A 561 16.29 13.30 -0.86
C VAL A 561 15.85 12.09 -1.70
N GLN A 562 16.43 10.91 -1.47
CA GLN A 562 16.04 9.70 -2.20
C GLN A 562 14.57 9.37 -1.97
N VAL A 563 14.05 9.51 -0.75
CA VAL A 563 12.63 9.26 -0.44
C VAL A 563 11.71 10.18 -1.25
N LEU A 564 12.15 11.41 -1.55
CA LEU A 564 11.37 12.34 -2.39
C LEU A 564 11.43 11.97 -3.88
N ARG A 565 12.56 11.41 -4.35
CA ARG A 565 12.66 10.82 -5.69
C ARG A 565 11.73 9.63 -5.80
N ASP A 566 11.79 8.75 -4.82
CA ASP A 566 10.94 7.57 -4.73
C ASP A 566 9.45 7.94 -4.72
N LEU A 567 9.07 9.02 -4.01
CA LEU A 567 7.70 9.55 -4.01
C LEU A 567 7.29 10.12 -5.37
N THR A 568 8.24 10.69 -6.10
CA THR A 568 8.02 11.19 -7.47
C THR A 568 7.78 10.01 -8.42
N ASP A 569 8.56 8.94 -8.29
CA ASP A 569 8.44 7.71 -9.07
C ASP A 569 7.21 6.87 -8.71
N PHE A 570 6.74 6.95 -7.46
CA PHE A 570 5.57 6.22 -6.97
C PHE A 570 4.31 6.48 -7.82
N GLN A 571 4.20 7.62 -8.50
CA GLN A 571 3.07 7.89 -9.40
C GLN A 571 3.00 6.91 -10.57
N MET A 572 4.15 6.42 -11.04
CA MET A 572 4.24 5.49 -12.16
C MET A 572 3.78 4.08 -11.78
N VAL A 573 4.01 3.67 -10.53
CA VAL A 573 3.63 2.35 -10.01
C VAL A 573 2.10 2.19 -9.88
N ARG A 574 1.34 3.27 -10.06
CA ARG A 574 -0.13 3.26 -9.96
C ARG A 574 -0.82 2.87 -11.27
N ILE A 575 -0.09 2.91 -12.40
CA ILE A 575 -0.59 2.52 -13.73
C ILE A 575 -0.09 1.12 -14.13
N SER A 576 1.00 0.65 -13.54
CA SER A 576 1.68 -0.61 -13.86
C SER A 576 0.99 -1.84 -13.30
#